data_AF-A0A8J7EH61-F1
#
_entry.id   AF-A0A8J7EH61-F1
#
_cell.length_a   1.000
_cell.length_b   1.000
_cell.length_c   1.000
_cell.angle_alpha   90.00
_cell.angle_beta   90.00
_cell.angle_gamma   90.00
#
_symmetry.space_group_name_H-M   'P 1'
#
loop_
_entity.id
_entity.type
_entity.pdbx_description
1 polymer ?
#
loop_
_entity_poly.entity_id
_entity_poly.type
_entity_poly.pdbx_seq_one_letter_code
_entity_poly.pdbx_strand_id
1 'polypeptide(L)'
;MLILPVYPTSALATTWYPVAETSQGQQQQFVDLDSVEFWGQGHVRVGSYYVDRRSGAPQRTDYLTEYDCDRRRFRDVEFSGPVGSRGWMPVDPDPLNSAAMEYVCAIAGSGQ
;
A
#
# COMPACT_ATOMS: atom_id res chain seq x y z
N MET A 1 -47.12 1.14 -11.86
CA MET A 1 -45.86 0.44 -12.18
C MET A 1 -44.75 1.48 -12.15
N LEU A 2 -43.97 1.53 -11.07
CA LEU A 2 -42.85 2.47 -10.92
C LEU A 2 -41.58 1.81 -11.47
N ILE A 3 -40.93 2.48 -12.42
CA ILE A 3 -39.63 2.07 -12.98
C ILE A 3 -38.56 2.87 -12.23
N LEU A 4 -37.78 2.21 -11.38
CA LEU A 4 -36.62 2.82 -10.72
C LEU A 4 -35.42 2.77 -11.69
N PRO A 5 -34.70 3.89 -11.91
CA PRO A 5 -33.46 3.87 -12.66
C PRO A 5 -32.37 3.16 -11.84
N VAL A 6 -31.84 2.05 -12.38
CA VAL A 6 -30.63 1.41 -11.87
C VAL A 6 -29.45 2.21 -12.41
N TYR A 7 -28.87 3.07 -11.58
CA TYR A 7 -27.59 3.70 -11.89
C TYR A 7 -26.50 2.66 -11.67
N PRO A 8 -25.68 2.32 -12.68
CA PRO A 8 -24.50 1.50 -12.45
C PRO A 8 -23.50 2.34 -11.65
N THR A 9 -23.30 2.00 -10.38
CA THR A 9 -22.08 2.35 -9.67
C THR A 9 -20.96 1.59 -10.37
N SER A 10 -20.23 2.27 -11.26
CA SER A 10 -18.95 1.78 -11.74
C SER A 10 -18.04 1.59 -10.53
N ALA A 11 -17.83 0.35 -10.11
CA ALA A 11 -16.76 0.04 -9.18
C ALA A 11 -15.44 0.37 -9.89
N LEU A 12 -14.70 1.36 -9.39
CA LEU A 12 -13.34 1.62 -9.86
C LEU A 12 -12.54 0.34 -9.62
N ALA A 13 -11.99 -0.24 -10.67
CA ALA A 13 -11.14 -1.41 -10.56
C ALA A 13 -9.82 -0.97 -9.92
N THR A 14 -9.52 -1.46 -8.73
CA THR A 14 -8.26 -1.21 -8.03
C THR A 14 -7.08 -1.73 -8.84
N THR A 15 -6.17 -0.86 -9.25
CA THR A 15 -4.98 -1.23 -10.03
C THR A 15 -3.78 -1.45 -9.12
N TRP A 16 -3.35 -2.71 -8.99
CA TRP A 16 -2.24 -3.09 -8.11
C TRP A 16 -0.91 -3.18 -8.86
N TYR A 17 0.09 -2.44 -8.39
CA TYR A 17 1.42 -2.34 -8.98
C TYR A 17 2.46 -3.07 -8.12
N PRO A 18 3.23 -4.02 -8.69
CA PRO A 18 4.35 -4.62 -7.97
C PRO A 18 5.48 -3.61 -7.80
N VAL A 19 5.94 -3.40 -6.56
CA VAL A 19 6.98 -2.41 -6.23
C VAL A 19 8.23 -3.03 -5.63
N ALA A 20 8.12 -4.23 -5.07
CA ALA A 20 9.26 -4.91 -4.48
C ALA A 20 9.07 -6.43 -4.50
N GLU A 21 10.17 -7.15 -4.61
CA GLU A 21 10.21 -8.60 -4.44
C GLU A 21 11.52 -8.99 -3.77
N THR A 22 11.46 -9.93 -2.82
CA THR A 22 12.68 -10.55 -2.26
C THR A 22 13.43 -11.34 -3.33
N SER A 23 14.75 -11.48 -3.20
CA SER A 23 15.61 -12.12 -4.22
C SER A 23 15.24 -13.57 -4.57
N GLN A 24 14.44 -14.24 -3.74
CA GLN A 24 13.97 -15.61 -3.97
C GLN A 24 12.50 -15.69 -4.43
N GLY A 25 11.85 -14.56 -4.72
CA GLY A 25 10.43 -14.48 -5.12
C GLY A 25 9.43 -14.88 -4.01
N GLN A 26 9.94 -15.11 -2.79
CA GLN A 26 9.17 -15.65 -1.68
C GLN A 26 8.22 -14.63 -1.06
N GLN A 27 8.56 -13.36 -1.16
CA GLN A 27 7.76 -12.24 -0.69
C GLN A 27 7.71 -11.16 -1.77
N GLN A 28 6.53 -10.59 -2.00
CA GLN A 28 6.30 -9.56 -2.99
C GLN A 28 5.33 -8.50 -2.46
N GLN A 29 5.66 -7.23 -2.68
CA GLN A 29 4.89 -6.07 -2.23
C GLN A 29 4.23 -5.39 -3.43
N PHE A 30 2.98 -4.98 -3.22
CA PHE A 30 2.18 -4.27 -4.19
C PHE A 30 1.56 -3.02 -3.56
N VAL A 31 1.30 -2.00 -4.39
CA VAL A 31 0.60 -0.77 -3.99
C VAL A 31 -0.54 -0.48 -4.96
N ASP A 32 -1.61 0.11 -4.45
CA ASP A 32 -2.71 0.63 -5.25
C ASP A 32 -2.49 2.13 -5.48
N LEU A 33 -2.07 2.49 -6.69
CA LEU A 33 -1.79 3.89 -7.02
C LEU A 33 -3.05 4.75 -7.09
N ASP A 34 -4.21 4.14 -7.32
CA ASP A 34 -5.49 4.85 -7.35
C ASP A 34 -5.95 5.26 -5.93
N SER A 35 -5.34 4.68 -4.88
CA SER A 35 -5.62 4.99 -3.46
C SER A 35 -4.63 5.96 -2.81
N VAL A 36 -3.67 6.51 -3.55
CA VAL A 36 -2.65 7.39 -2.96
C VAL A 36 -3.28 8.69 -2.48
N GLU A 37 -3.13 8.96 -1.19
CA GLU A 37 -3.53 10.21 -0.55
C GLU A 37 -2.29 10.98 -0.04
N PHE A 38 -2.13 12.22 -0.50
CA PHE A 38 -1.04 13.09 -0.05
C PHE A 38 -1.47 13.94 1.14
N TRP A 39 -0.81 13.73 2.26
CA TRP A 39 -1.06 14.45 3.49
C TRP A 39 0.16 15.36 3.67
N GLY A 40 0.00 16.68 3.63
CA GLY A 40 1.14 17.62 3.59
C GLY A 40 2.22 17.34 4.64
N GLN A 41 3.42 17.91 4.45
CA GLN A 41 4.64 17.60 5.25
C GLN A 41 5.29 16.25 4.91
N GLY A 42 5.25 15.83 3.64
CA GLY A 42 5.93 14.62 3.17
C GLY A 42 5.26 13.31 3.64
N HIS A 43 4.00 13.35 4.06
CA HIS A 43 3.25 12.16 4.43
C HIS A 43 2.43 11.65 3.25
N VAL A 44 2.43 10.33 3.05
CA VAL A 44 1.64 9.67 2.01
C VAL A 44 0.93 8.48 2.60
N ARG A 45 -0.33 8.28 2.23
CA ARG A 45 -1.11 7.09 2.56
C ARG A 45 -1.45 6.34 1.28
N VAL A 46 -1.37 5.02 1.32
CA VAL A 46 -1.61 4.17 0.16
C VAL A 46 -2.13 2.80 0.59
N GLY A 47 -3.05 2.23 -0.17
CA GLY A 47 -3.41 0.82 -0.08
C GLY A 47 -2.24 -0.04 -0.53
N SER A 48 -1.86 -1.03 0.26
CA SER A 48 -0.78 -1.95 -0.07
C SER A 48 -1.18 -3.39 0.24
N TYR A 49 -0.55 -4.35 -0.43
CA TYR A 49 -0.61 -5.72 0.02
C TYR A 49 0.72 -6.41 -0.18
N TYR A 50 0.93 -7.43 0.64
CA TYR A 50 2.08 -8.30 0.62
C TYR A 50 1.62 -9.73 0.35
N VAL A 51 2.39 -10.47 -0.45
CA VAL A 51 2.21 -11.91 -0.68
C VAL A 51 3.37 -12.69 -0.07
N ASP A 52 3.11 -13.59 0.90
CA ASP A 52 4.06 -14.59 1.40
C ASP A 52 3.87 -15.93 0.70
N ARG A 53 4.94 -16.52 0.15
CA ARG A 53 4.92 -17.85 -0.49
C ARG A 53 5.72 -18.90 0.29
N ARG A 54 6.36 -18.55 1.42
CA ARG A 54 7.24 -19.43 2.20
C ARG A 54 6.49 -20.62 2.81
N SER A 55 5.20 -20.48 3.08
CA SER A 55 4.34 -21.52 3.68
C SER A 55 3.73 -22.50 2.67
N GLY A 56 4.14 -22.49 1.40
CA GLY A 56 3.67 -23.40 0.35
C GLY A 56 2.40 -22.93 -0.37
N ALA A 57 1.43 -22.36 0.34
CA ALA A 57 0.30 -21.63 -0.25
C ALA A 57 0.57 -20.11 -0.16
N PRO A 58 0.41 -19.34 -1.25
CA PRO A 58 0.51 -17.88 -1.20
C PRO A 58 -0.50 -17.26 -0.25
N GLN A 59 -0.03 -16.49 0.73
CA GLN A 59 -0.85 -15.74 1.66
C GLN A 59 -0.78 -14.26 1.31
N ARG A 60 -1.93 -13.65 1.04
CA ARG A 60 -2.06 -12.20 0.83
C ARG A 60 -2.43 -11.54 2.15
N THR A 61 -1.80 -10.42 2.46
CA THR A 61 -2.22 -9.54 3.55
C THR A 61 -2.30 -8.10 3.05
N ASP A 62 -3.47 -7.50 3.21
CA ASP A 62 -3.80 -6.15 2.77
C ASP A 62 -3.66 -5.16 3.92
N TYR A 63 -3.11 -4.00 3.61
CA TYR A 63 -2.86 -2.92 4.55
C TYR A 63 -3.28 -1.58 3.94
N LEU A 64 -3.63 -0.65 4.81
CA LEU A 64 -3.49 0.77 4.51
C LEU A 64 -2.18 1.20 5.16
N THR A 65 -1.22 1.66 4.37
CA THR A 65 0.11 2.02 4.86
C THR A 65 0.31 3.52 4.73
N GLU A 66 0.80 4.12 5.81
CA GLU A 66 1.27 5.50 5.80
C GLU A 66 2.79 5.54 5.79
N TYR A 67 3.35 6.44 4.98
CA TYR A 67 4.76 6.76 4.88
C TYR A 67 5.03 8.20 5.29
N ASP A 68 6.09 8.42 6.07
CA ASP A 68 6.74 9.71 6.32
C ASP A 68 8.00 9.72 5.42
N CYS A 69 7.87 10.29 4.23
CA CYS A 69 8.90 10.26 3.18
C CYS A 69 10.19 10.97 3.62
N ASP A 70 10.05 12.04 4.42
CA ASP A 70 11.18 12.84 4.90
C ASP A 70 12.00 12.09 5.96
N ARG A 71 11.33 11.36 6.85
CA ARG A 71 11.98 10.66 7.97
C ARG A 71 12.18 9.17 7.72
N ARG A 72 11.79 8.66 6.55
CA ARG A 72 11.89 7.25 6.14
C ARG A 72 11.25 6.29 7.15
N ARG A 73 9.99 6.53 7.48
CA ARG A 73 9.22 5.70 8.41
C ARG A 73 7.88 5.33 7.83
N PHE A 74 7.33 4.21 8.30
CA PHE A 74 6.00 3.75 7.93
C PHE A 74 5.18 3.34 9.15
N ARG A 75 3.86 3.23 8.97
CA ARG A 75 2.96 2.55 9.90
C ARG A 75 1.79 1.96 9.13
N ASP A 76 1.31 0.81 9.59
CA ASP A 76 0.11 0.20 9.05
C ASP A 76 -1.12 0.67 9.85
N VAL A 77 -2.10 1.21 9.14
CA VAL A 77 -3.22 1.96 9.72
C VAL A 77 -4.53 1.17 9.72
N GLU A 78 -4.59 0.05 8.99
CA GLU A 78 -5.70 -0.94 8.88
C GLU A 78 -6.50 -0.88 7.56
N PHE A 79 -6.83 -2.06 7.01
CA PHE A 79 -7.94 -2.23 6.05
C PHE A 79 -8.98 -3.26 6.55
N SER A 80 -8.62 -4.28 7.37
CA SER A 80 -9.58 -5.24 8.00
C SER A 80 -8.96 -6.29 8.99
N GLY A 81 -7.86 -6.02 9.71
CA GLY A 81 -7.20 -7.01 10.61
C GLY A 81 -6.38 -6.40 11.76
N PRO A 82 -5.90 -7.20 12.74
CA PRO A 82 -5.24 -6.67 13.94
C PRO A 82 -3.93 -5.93 13.60
N VAL A 83 -3.90 -4.66 14.02
CA VAL A 83 -2.83 -3.67 13.79
C VAL A 83 -1.43 -4.20 14.05
N GLY A 84 -0.58 -4.19 13.02
CA GLY A 84 0.86 -4.26 13.16
C GLY A 84 1.43 -2.87 13.47
N SER A 85 1.54 -2.53 14.76
CA SER A 85 2.12 -1.29 15.30
C SER A 85 1.28 0.00 15.17
N ARG A 86 0.94 0.62 16.31
CA ARG A 86 0.35 1.98 16.36
C ARG A 86 1.40 3.08 16.18
N GLY A 87 2.67 2.72 15.97
CA GLY A 87 3.81 3.63 16.00
C GLY A 87 4.53 3.66 14.66
N TRP A 88 5.17 4.79 14.37
CA TRP A 88 6.07 4.90 13.22
C TRP A 88 7.27 3.97 13.40
N MET A 89 7.47 3.07 12.44
CA MET A 89 8.61 2.17 12.35
C MET A 89 9.55 2.65 11.24
N PRO A 90 10.88 2.50 11.39
CA PRO A 90 11.78 2.74 10.27
C PRO A 90 11.48 1.78 9.12
N VAL A 91 11.56 2.24 7.87
CA VAL A 91 11.43 1.34 6.70
C VAL A 91 12.63 0.42 6.55
N ASP A 92 13.80 0.85 7.03
CA ASP A 92 15.01 0.02 7.08
C ASP A 92 15.02 -0.83 8.36
N PRO A 93 15.47 -2.09 8.33
CA PRO A 93 16.13 -2.77 7.19
C PRO A 93 15.16 -3.58 6.31
N ASP A 94 13.86 -3.29 6.29
CA ASP A 94 12.89 -4.04 5.48
C ASP A 94 12.96 -3.59 4.00
N PRO A 95 13.50 -4.43 3.10
CA PRO A 95 13.66 -4.04 1.70
C PRO A 95 12.32 -3.87 0.98
N LEU A 96 11.24 -4.52 1.44
CA LEU A 96 9.92 -4.41 0.81
C LEU A 96 9.28 -3.06 1.12
N ASN A 97 9.29 -2.67 2.41
CA ASN A 97 8.76 -1.38 2.84
C ASN A 97 9.62 -0.21 2.35
N SER A 98 10.96 -0.35 2.32
CA SER A 98 11.82 0.70 1.76
C SER A 98 11.53 0.95 0.28
N ALA A 99 11.44 -0.10 -0.53
CA ALA A 99 11.16 0.03 -1.96
C ALA A 99 9.74 0.56 -2.24
N ALA A 100 8.74 0.10 -1.48
CA ALA A 100 7.38 0.62 -1.61
C ALA A 100 7.29 2.11 -1.26
N MET A 101 7.96 2.53 -0.18
CA MET A 101 8.05 3.95 0.18
C MET A 101 8.73 4.75 -0.93
N GLU A 102 9.88 4.31 -1.44
CA GLU A 102 10.61 5.02 -2.50
C GLU A 102 9.76 5.21 -3.75
N TYR A 103 9.02 4.17 -4.15
CA TYR A 103 8.11 4.22 -5.28
C TYR A 103 6.99 5.24 -5.08
N VAL A 104 6.30 5.18 -3.94
CA VAL A 104 5.14 6.02 -3.64
C VAL A 104 5.55 7.48 -3.38
N CYS A 105 6.65 7.70 -2.66
CA CYS A 105 7.17 9.04 -2.38
C CYS A 105 7.72 9.73 -3.64
N ALA A 106 8.29 8.99 -4.60
CA ALA A 106 8.72 9.57 -5.89
C ALA A 106 7.53 10.10 -6.71
N ILE A 107 6.38 9.41 -6.66
CA ILE A 107 5.14 9.87 -7.30
C ILE A 107 4.63 11.14 -6.60
N ALA A 108 4.69 11.19 -5.25
CA ALA A 108 4.34 12.36 -4.46
C ALA A 108 5.17 13.61 -4.82
N GLY A 109 6.48 13.43 -5.02
CA GLY A 109 7.40 14.51 -5.37
C GLY A 109 7.25 15.02 -6.81
N SER A 110 6.74 14.18 -7.72
CA SER A 110 6.62 14.49 -9.15
C SER A 110 5.31 15.21 -9.52
N GLY A 111 4.36 15.31 -8.58
CA GLY A 111 3.07 15.97 -8.77
C GLY A 111 3.00 17.44 -8.30
N GLN A 112 4.14 18.04 -7.94
CA GLN A 112 4.27 19.44 -7.52
C GLN A 112 4.84 20.33 -8.63
#